data_AF-A0A6G2VSR4-F1
#
_entry.id   AF-A0A6G2VSR4-F1
#
_cell.length_a   1.000
_cell.length_b   1.000
_cell.length_c   1.000
_cell.angle_alpha   90.00
_cell.angle_beta   90.00
_cell.angle_gamma   90.00
#
_symmetry.space_group_name_H-M   'P 1'
#
loop_
_entity.id
_entity.type
_entity.pdbx_description
1 polymer ?
#
loop_
_entity_poly.entity_id
_entity_poly.type
_entity_poly.pdbx_seq_one_letter_code
_entity_poly.pdbx_strand_id
1 'polypeptide(L)'
;ALVGAGVVVAVAVGVVWLAYLVVDPRLRFSPVEPVPAVAGLRGRLAGLLPVPPAYRAGMGMQFALEERPWQGFLFGHLYTGSLWYYLPAALLVKTPLALLALGAAGAVAVVARRRLRSAAPYLLVPPAVLLAAAMTGARDFGTRYVVFVPMFLAVAAACAVTVRLRGSRLLAAALVACAAVSSLRAFPYYLPYANEAFGGPAHTHRLLHDSNVDWGQDLGRLADRLRDRYPGERVWLVYKGSGVPSYYGIRAADPRTVPPDRVHGLLVVSDSAVAKARGRLAGLIASSRPVGEVGRSISLYRR
;
A
#
# COMPACT_ATOMS: atom_id res chain seq x y z
N ALA A 1 29.48 -14.25 12.92
CA ALA A 1 28.11 -14.24 12.35
C ALA A 1 27.03 -14.23 13.43
N LEU A 2 27.00 -15.20 14.35
CA LEU A 2 25.97 -15.31 15.41
C LEU A 2 25.90 -14.09 16.35
N VAL A 3 27.05 -13.58 16.80
CA VAL A 3 27.10 -12.35 17.63
C VAL A 3 26.49 -11.16 16.88
N GLY A 4 26.86 -10.97 15.62
CA GLY A 4 26.32 -9.89 14.78
C GLY A 4 24.81 -10.01 14.57
N ALA A 5 24.30 -11.23 14.33
CA ALA A 5 22.87 -11.48 14.24
C ALA A 5 22.16 -11.17 15.57
N GLY A 6 22.74 -11.57 16.71
CA GLY A 6 22.23 -11.24 18.04
C GLY A 6 22.16 -9.74 18.29
N VAL A 7 23.20 -8.98 17.92
CA VAL A 7 23.22 -7.51 18.02
C VAL A 7 22.12 -6.89 17.15
N VAL A 8 21.95 -7.34 15.90
CA VAL A 8 20.89 -6.82 15.02
C VAL A 8 19.50 -7.08 15.60
N VAL A 9 19.25 -8.28 16.13
CA VAL A 9 17.97 -8.61 16.78
C VAL A 9 17.76 -7.75 18.03
N ALA A 10 18.78 -7.60 18.88
CA ALA A 10 18.69 -6.78 20.09
C ALA A 10 18.41 -5.31 19.75
N VAL A 11 19.08 -4.76 18.73
CA VAL A 11 18.83 -3.39 18.24
C VAL A 11 17.42 -3.27 17.68
N ALA A 12 16.96 -4.21 16.86
CA ALA A 12 15.61 -4.17 16.29
C ALA A 12 14.53 -4.20 17.39
N VAL A 13 14.68 -5.07 18.38
CA VAL A 13 13.80 -5.13 19.55
C VAL A 13 13.87 -3.83 20.36
N GLY A 14 15.08 -3.32 20.62
CA GLY A 14 15.29 -2.06 21.32
C GLY A 14 14.64 -0.87 20.63
N VAL A 15 14.70 -0.80 19.30
CA VAL A 15 14.03 0.22 18.49
C VAL A 15 12.51 0.13 18.62
N VAL A 16 11.95 -1.08 18.62
CA VAL A 16 10.50 -1.26 18.85
C VAL A 16 10.10 -0.74 20.23
N TRP A 17 10.84 -1.09 21.29
CA TRP A 17 10.57 -0.57 22.64
C TRP A 17 10.70 0.94 22.73
N LEU A 18 11.78 1.50 22.18
CA LEU A 18 12.01 2.94 22.18
C LEU A 18 10.89 3.68 21.46
N ALA A 19 10.44 3.18 20.30
CA ALA A 19 9.33 3.79 19.56
C ALA A 19 8.04 3.85 20.40
N TYR A 20 7.73 2.78 21.15
CA TYR A 20 6.56 2.77 22.04
C TYR A 20 6.75 3.69 23.25
N LEU A 21 7.94 3.74 23.84
CA LEU A 21 8.24 4.63 24.97
C LEU A 21 8.22 6.11 24.57
N VAL A 22 8.57 6.45 23.34
CA VAL A 22 8.47 7.82 22.82
C VAL A 22 7.01 8.25 22.67
N VAL A 23 6.14 7.35 22.23
CA VAL A 23 4.70 7.63 22.05
C VAL A 23 3.96 7.64 23.39
N ASP A 24 4.23 6.65 24.25
CA ASP A 24 3.70 6.55 25.59
C ASP A 24 4.77 6.02 26.57
N PRO A 25 5.44 6.93 27.31
CA PRO A 25 6.46 6.54 28.29
C PRO A 25 5.94 5.64 29.42
N ARG A 26 4.62 5.62 29.65
CA ARG A 26 3.99 4.78 30.68
C ARG A 26 3.51 3.44 30.14
N LEU A 27 3.64 3.20 28.83
CA LEU A 27 3.23 1.97 28.14
C LEU A 27 1.81 1.52 28.50
N ARG A 28 0.90 2.48 28.70
CA ARG A 28 -0.49 2.20 29.01
C ARG A 28 -1.13 1.57 27.78
N PHE A 29 -1.65 0.37 27.97
CA PHE A 29 -2.34 -0.33 26.91
C PHE A 29 -3.73 -0.73 27.37
N SER A 30 -4.74 -0.08 26.78
CA SER A 30 -6.16 -0.39 26.96
C SER A 30 -6.78 -0.50 25.57
N PRO A 31 -6.92 -1.72 25.03
CA PRO A 31 -7.47 -1.89 23.69
C PRO A 31 -8.96 -1.53 23.69
N VAL A 32 -9.37 -0.71 22.72
CA VAL A 32 -10.78 -0.29 22.54
C VAL A 32 -11.67 -1.47 22.14
N GLU A 33 -11.12 -2.40 21.37
CA GLU A 33 -11.78 -3.63 20.94
C GLU A 33 -11.09 -4.86 21.53
N PRO A 34 -11.81 -5.96 21.80
CA PRO A 34 -11.20 -7.20 22.23
C PRO A 34 -10.13 -7.68 21.25
N VAL A 35 -8.93 -7.98 21.75
CA VAL A 35 -7.84 -8.54 20.93
C VAL A 35 -8.15 -10.02 20.67
N PRO A 36 -8.26 -10.45 19.40
CA PRO A 36 -8.54 -11.85 19.09
C PRO A 36 -7.45 -12.78 19.63
N ALA A 37 -7.87 -13.92 20.19
CA ALA A 37 -6.94 -14.97 20.57
C ALA A 37 -6.38 -15.62 19.29
N VAL A 38 -5.06 -15.61 19.13
CA VAL A 38 -4.40 -16.26 18.00
C VAL A 38 -3.93 -17.64 18.43
N ALA A 39 -4.47 -18.67 17.78
CA ALA A 39 -4.12 -20.06 18.06
C ALA A 39 -2.87 -20.52 17.26
N GLY A 40 -2.41 -21.73 17.59
CA GLY A 40 -1.36 -22.42 16.83
C GLY A 40 0.02 -21.78 16.91
N LEU A 41 0.84 -22.04 15.89
CA LEU A 41 2.25 -21.62 15.87
C LEU A 41 2.41 -20.10 15.87
N ARG A 42 1.54 -19.37 15.16
CA ARG A 42 1.58 -17.89 15.08
C ARG A 42 1.38 -17.26 16.47
N GLY A 43 0.40 -17.74 17.23
CA GLY A 43 0.15 -17.27 18.59
C GLY A 43 1.30 -17.55 19.54
N ARG A 44 1.86 -18.77 19.49
CA ARG A 44 3.03 -19.14 20.32
C ARG A 44 4.24 -18.28 20.01
N LEU A 45 4.59 -18.12 18.73
CA LEU A 45 5.73 -17.30 18.31
C LEU A 45 5.54 -15.83 18.70
N ALA A 46 4.34 -15.28 18.50
CA ALA A 46 4.02 -13.91 18.90
C ALA A 46 4.10 -13.69 20.42
N GLY A 47 3.69 -14.68 21.21
CA GLY A 47 3.78 -14.64 22.68
C GLY A 47 5.23 -14.65 23.19
N LEU A 48 6.14 -15.33 22.49
CA LEU A 48 7.56 -15.40 22.83
C LEU A 48 8.35 -14.14 22.45
N LEU A 49 7.83 -13.30 21.54
CA LEU A 49 8.54 -12.10 21.11
C LEU A 49 8.66 -11.09 22.28
N PRO A 50 9.89 -10.60 22.58
CA PRO A 50 10.14 -9.66 23.65
C PRO A 50 9.78 -8.23 23.22
N VAL A 51 8.52 -8.00 22.84
CA VAL A 51 7.99 -6.72 22.33
C VAL A 51 6.84 -6.22 23.22
N PRO A 52 6.51 -4.91 23.18
CA PRO A 52 5.45 -4.33 24.01
C PRO A 52 4.10 -5.05 23.85
N PRO A 53 3.26 -5.12 24.90
CA PRO A 53 1.93 -5.75 24.84
C PRO A 53 1.06 -5.21 23.71
N ALA A 54 1.07 -3.90 23.50
CA ALA A 54 0.34 -3.23 22.42
C ALA A 54 0.79 -3.68 21.02
N TYR A 55 2.10 -3.91 20.82
CA TYR A 55 2.63 -4.45 19.57
C TYR A 55 2.12 -5.87 19.34
N ARG A 56 2.13 -6.73 20.38
CA ARG A 56 1.59 -8.09 20.30
C ARG A 56 0.10 -8.11 20.00
N ALA A 57 -0.66 -7.20 20.60
CA ALA A 57 -2.08 -7.04 20.30
C ALA A 57 -2.33 -6.64 18.84
N GLY A 58 -1.52 -5.71 18.30
CA GLY A 58 -1.56 -5.34 16.88
C GLY A 58 -1.25 -6.51 15.95
N MET A 59 -0.26 -7.34 16.29
CA MET A 59 0.00 -8.59 15.57
C MET A 59 -1.21 -9.54 15.63
N GLY A 60 -1.83 -9.68 16.81
CA GLY A 60 -3.02 -10.49 17.01
C GLY A 60 -4.18 -10.07 16.09
N MET A 61 -4.44 -8.77 16.04
CA MET A 61 -5.44 -8.20 15.12
C MET A 61 -5.08 -8.50 13.65
N GLN A 62 -3.83 -8.33 13.26
CA GLN A 62 -3.39 -8.63 11.89
C GLN A 62 -3.56 -10.10 11.52
N PHE A 63 -3.26 -11.03 12.44
CA PHE A 63 -3.47 -12.46 12.20
C PHE A 63 -4.95 -12.82 12.07
N ALA A 64 -5.82 -12.25 12.91
CA ALA A 64 -7.26 -12.46 12.78
C ALA A 64 -7.82 -11.94 11.44
N LEU A 65 -7.25 -10.86 10.90
CA LEU A 65 -7.59 -10.37 9.57
C LEU A 65 -7.15 -11.34 8.45
N GLU A 66 -6.13 -12.18 8.66
CA GLU A 66 -5.72 -13.21 7.68
C GLU A 66 -6.65 -14.44 7.68
N GLU A 67 -7.56 -14.59 8.64
CA GLU A 67 -8.47 -15.74 8.73
C GLU A 67 -9.79 -15.54 7.97
N ARG A 68 -10.01 -14.35 7.41
CA ARG A 68 -11.23 -13.99 6.69
C ARG A 68 -10.97 -13.89 5.19
N PRO A 69 -11.94 -14.25 4.32
CA PRO A 69 -11.83 -13.97 2.90
C PRO A 69 -11.97 -12.47 2.62
N TRP A 70 -11.15 -11.96 1.70
CA TRP A 70 -11.16 -10.56 1.28
C TRP A 70 -11.50 -10.44 -0.20
N GLN A 71 -12.03 -9.29 -0.59
CA GLN A 71 -12.16 -8.95 -2.00
C GLN A 71 -10.90 -8.23 -2.48
N GLY A 72 -10.19 -8.82 -3.43
CA GLY A 72 -9.07 -8.21 -4.13
C GLY A 72 -9.46 -7.65 -5.49
N PHE A 73 -8.58 -6.84 -6.06
CA PHE A 73 -8.72 -6.36 -7.43
C PHE A 73 -7.35 -6.28 -8.10
N LEU A 74 -7.22 -6.94 -9.25
CA LEU A 74 -5.99 -6.94 -10.03
C LEU A 74 -6.31 -7.00 -11.53
N PHE A 75 -5.70 -6.12 -12.32
CA PHE A 75 -5.81 -6.06 -13.78
C PHE A 75 -7.26 -6.15 -14.29
N GLY A 76 -8.17 -5.35 -13.72
CA GLY A 76 -9.57 -5.28 -14.13
C GLY A 76 -10.47 -6.33 -13.50
N HIS A 77 -9.93 -7.28 -12.73
CA HIS A 77 -10.68 -8.42 -12.19
C HIS A 77 -10.89 -8.27 -10.69
N LEU A 78 -12.16 -8.28 -10.27
CA LEU A 78 -12.57 -8.42 -8.89
C LEU A 78 -12.67 -9.90 -8.52
N TYR A 79 -12.05 -10.30 -7.42
CA TYR A 79 -12.06 -11.69 -6.93
C TYR A 79 -12.20 -11.74 -5.41
N THR A 80 -12.53 -12.92 -4.89
CA THR A 80 -12.60 -13.21 -3.45
C THR A 80 -11.51 -14.23 -3.09
N GLY A 81 -10.78 -13.98 -2.01
CA GLY A 81 -9.61 -14.77 -1.60
C GLY A 81 -8.31 -14.04 -1.92
N SER A 82 -7.24 -14.78 -2.12
CA SER A 82 -5.93 -14.24 -2.51
C SER A 82 -5.37 -14.90 -3.76
N LEU A 83 -4.54 -14.14 -4.48
CA LEU A 83 -3.75 -14.56 -5.62
C LEU A 83 -2.30 -14.52 -5.19
N TRP A 84 -1.62 -15.67 -5.24
CA TRP A 84 -0.21 -15.79 -4.83
C TRP A 84 0.71 -14.78 -5.55
N TYR A 85 0.35 -14.37 -6.77
CA TYR A 85 1.12 -13.44 -7.60
C TYR A 85 0.69 -11.97 -7.46
N TYR A 86 -0.28 -11.65 -6.60
CA TYR A 86 -0.77 -10.28 -6.42
C TYR A 86 0.34 -9.30 -6.04
N LEU A 87 1.12 -9.61 -5.00
CA LEU A 87 2.16 -8.71 -4.50
C LEU A 87 3.29 -8.52 -5.53
N PRO A 88 3.84 -9.57 -6.19
CA PRO A 88 4.75 -9.39 -7.32
C PRO A 88 4.18 -8.53 -8.45
N ALA A 89 2.93 -8.77 -8.86
CA ALA A 89 2.29 -7.99 -9.92
C ALA A 89 2.10 -6.52 -9.52
N ALA A 90 1.62 -6.28 -8.29
CA ALA A 90 1.42 -4.94 -7.76
C ALA A 90 2.76 -4.18 -7.63
N LEU A 91 3.84 -4.83 -7.17
CA LEU A 91 5.17 -4.25 -7.16
C LEU A 91 5.64 -3.89 -8.57
N LEU A 92 5.42 -4.75 -9.55
CA LEU A 92 5.80 -4.51 -10.94
C LEU A 92 5.07 -3.29 -11.52
N VAL A 93 3.79 -3.10 -11.18
CA VAL A 93 3.02 -1.90 -11.57
C VAL A 93 3.48 -0.64 -10.83
N LYS A 94 3.72 -0.75 -9.52
CA LYS A 94 3.93 0.39 -8.61
C LYS A 94 5.36 0.89 -8.55
N THR A 95 6.33 0.12 -9.03
CA THR A 95 7.75 0.50 -8.94
C THR A 95 8.17 1.27 -10.19
N PRO A 96 8.85 2.43 -10.09
CA PRO A 96 9.38 3.13 -11.25
C PRO A 96 10.26 2.23 -12.11
N LEU A 97 10.09 2.29 -13.44
CA LEU A 97 10.82 1.43 -14.38
C LEU A 97 12.33 1.53 -14.22
N ALA A 98 12.83 2.75 -13.98
CA ALA A 98 14.25 2.95 -13.79
C ALA A 98 14.79 2.29 -12.51
N LEU A 99 13.99 2.24 -11.43
CA LEU A 99 14.34 1.54 -10.20
C LEU A 99 14.31 0.01 -10.41
N LEU A 100 13.32 -0.50 -11.15
CA LEU A 100 13.28 -1.92 -11.53
C LEU A 100 14.51 -2.31 -12.35
N ALA A 101 14.88 -1.52 -13.36
CA ALA A 101 16.04 -1.76 -14.20
C ALA A 101 17.36 -1.73 -13.41
N LEU A 102 17.54 -0.71 -12.56
CA LEU A 102 18.71 -0.58 -11.69
C LEU A 102 18.80 -1.73 -10.68
N GLY A 103 17.70 -2.04 -10.00
CA GLY A 103 17.63 -3.12 -9.03
C GLY A 103 17.93 -4.48 -9.66
N ALA A 104 17.37 -4.76 -10.84
CA ALA A 104 17.66 -5.99 -11.58
C ALA A 104 19.13 -6.08 -12.01
N ALA A 105 19.69 -5.00 -12.60
CA ALA A 105 21.10 -4.95 -12.98
C ALA A 105 22.02 -5.14 -11.75
N GLY A 106 21.64 -4.55 -10.63
CA GLY A 106 22.29 -4.70 -9.33
C GLY A 106 22.26 -6.13 -8.80
N ALA A 107 21.09 -6.76 -8.81
CA ALA A 107 20.91 -8.15 -8.40
C ALA A 107 21.70 -9.13 -9.29
N VAL A 108 21.75 -8.89 -10.60
CA VAL A 108 22.61 -9.67 -11.49
C VAL A 108 24.09 -9.43 -11.16
N ALA A 109 24.50 -8.18 -10.95
CA ALA A 109 25.88 -7.85 -10.64
C ALA A 109 26.38 -8.50 -9.33
N VAL A 110 25.57 -8.51 -8.27
CA VAL A 110 25.96 -9.08 -6.97
C VAL A 110 26.21 -10.60 -7.05
N VAL A 111 25.47 -11.31 -7.91
CA VAL A 111 25.65 -12.76 -8.14
C VAL A 111 26.76 -13.04 -9.15
N ALA A 112 26.85 -12.26 -10.23
CA ALA A 112 27.80 -12.51 -11.31
C ALA A 112 29.24 -12.20 -10.90
N ARG A 113 29.47 -11.13 -10.11
CA ARG A 113 30.80 -10.64 -9.75
C ARG A 113 31.38 -11.37 -8.54
N ARG A 114 32.49 -12.09 -8.74
CA ARG A 114 33.19 -12.83 -7.66
C ARG A 114 33.41 -12.04 -6.37
N ARG A 115 33.75 -10.74 -6.47
CA ARG A 115 33.98 -9.87 -5.30
C ARG A 115 32.71 -9.54 -4.50
N LEU A 116 31.54 -9.64 -5.10
CA LEU A 116 30.25 -9.29 -4.49
C LEU A 116 29.42 -10.51 -4.08
N ARG A 117 29.79 -11.71 -4.53
CA ARG A 117 29.01 -12.95 -4.29
C ARG A 117 28.76 -13.23 -2.81
N SER A 118 29.68 -12.85 -1.93
CA SER A 118 29.50 -12.99 -0.49
C SER A 118 28.37 -12.13 0.06
N ALA A 119 28.04 -11.01 -0.60
CA ALA A 119 26.93 -10.13 -0.21
C ALA A 119 25.57 -10.60 -0.78
N ALA A 120 25.56 -11.41 -1.85
CA ALA A 120 24.33 -11.81 -2.53
C ALA A 120 23.30 -12.48 -1.62
N PRO A 121 23.66 -13.43 -0.72
CA PRO A 121 22.70 -14.03 0.20
C PRO A 121 22.03 -12.99 1.10
N TYR A 122 22.80 -12.05 1.66
CA TYR A 122 22.28 -11.02 2.57
C TYR A 122 21.37 -10.00 1.87
N LEU A 123 21.57 -9.80 0.58
CA LEU A 123 20.84 -8.79 -0.20
C LEU A 123 19.61 -9.36 -0.91
N LEU A 124 19.66 -10.63 -1.35
CA LEU A 124 18.60 -11.22 -2.18
C LEU A 124 17.73 -12.21 -1.41
N VAL A 125 18.29 -12.95 -0.44
CA VAL A 125 17.52 -13.98 0.28
C VAL A 125 16.47 -13.37 1.21
N PRO A 126 16.77 -12.38 2.08
CA PRO A 126 15.75 -11.80 2.95
C PRO A 126 14.52 -11.26 2.21
N PRO A 127 14.64 -10.38 1.19
CA PRO A 127 13.46 -9.89 0.49
C PRO A 127 12.75 -11.00 -0.29
N ALA A 128 13.45 -12.00 -0.83
CA ALA A 128 12.83 -13.12 -1.53
C ALA A 128 12.01 -14.02 -0.58
N VAL A 129 12.58 -14.38 0.58
CA VAL A 129 11.89 -15.21 1.58
C VAL A 129 10.70 -14.48 2.18
N LEU A 130 10.86 -13.19 2.51
CA LEU A 130 9.78 -12.38 3.07
C LEU A 130 8.68 -12.13 2.04
N LEU A 131 9.03 -11.93 0.76
CA LEU A 131 8.05 -11.82 -0.32
C LEU A 131 7.30 -13.15 -0.51
N ALA A 132 8.01 -14.28 -0.56
CA ALA A 132 7.39 -15.60 -0.66
C ALA A 132 6.44 -15.89 0.51
N ALA A 133 6.82 -15.51 1.74
CA ALA A 133 5.93 -15.59 2.90
C ALA A 133 4.70 -14.70 2.73
N ALA A 134 4.87 -13.45 2.29
CA ALA A 134 3.76 -12.51 2.07
C ALA A 134 2.80 -12.97 0.96
N MET A 135 3.31 -13.67 -0.06
CA MET A 135 2.51 -14.28 -1.14
C MET A 135 1.58 -15.40 -0.67
N THR A 136 1.77 -15.91 0.56
CA THR A 136 0.86 -16.89 1.20
C THR A 136 -0.22 -16.24 2.06
N GLY A 137 -0.24 -14.90 2.15
CA GLY A 137 -1.27 -14.18 2.88
C GLY A 137 -2.66 -14.35 2.26
N ALA A 138 -3.69 -14.22 3.08
CA ALA A 138 -5.08 -14.20 2.62
C ALA A 138 -5.49 -12.81 2.08
N ARG A 139 -4.63 -11.80 2.30
CA ARG A 139 -4.91 -10.39 1.96
C ARG A 139 -4.07 -9.87 0.82
N ASP A 140 -4.74 -9.66 -0.30
CA ASP A 140 -4.21 -8.95 -1.44
C ASP A 140 -4.42 -7.44 -1.30
N PHE A 141 -3.70 -6.86 -0.33
CA PHE A 141 -3.72 -5.43 -0.08
C PHE A 141 -2.34 -4.85 -0.31
N GLY A 142 -2.26 -3.78 -1.11
CA GLY A 142 -1.23 -2.72 -1.02
C GLY A 142 0.23 -3.16 -1.03
N THR A 143 1.04 -2.62 -1.94
CA THR A 143 2.49 -2.87 -1.96
C THR A 143 3.24 -2.53 -0.66
N ARG A 144 2.62 -1.79 0.27
CA ARG A 144 3.17 -1.48 1.61
C ARG A 144 3.59 -2.71 2.43
N TYR A 145 2.92 -3.86 2.26
CA TYR A 145 3.27 -5.09 2.98
C TYR A 145 4.58 -5.72 2.49
N VAL A 146 5.05 -5.31 1.32
CA VAL A 146 6.28 -5.80 0.68
C VAL A 146 7.21 -4.65 0.30
N VAL A 147 7.10 -3.50 0.98
CA VAL A 147 7.94 -2.31 0.73
C VAL A 147 9.44 -2.59 0.90
N PHE A 148 9.79 -3.61 1.69
CA PHE A 148 11.16 -4.08 1.82
C PHE A 148 11.74 -4.54 0.47
N VAL A 149 10.95 -5.08 -0.46
CA VAL A 149 11.48 -5.54 -1.75
C VAL A 149 12.12 -4.40 -2.55
N PRO A 150 11.43 -3.27 -2.85
CA PRO A 150 12.08 -2.15 -3.54
C PRO A 150 13.20 -1.51 -2.72
N MET A 151 13.17 -1.56 -1.38
CA MET A 151 14.29 -1.07 -0.55
C MET A 151 15.57 -1.90 -0.76
N PHE A 152 15.46 -3.23 -0.73
CA PHE A 152 16.59 -4.12 -0.99
C PHE A 152 17.05 -4.02 -2.45
N LEU A 153 16.14 -3.86 -3.42
CA LEU A 153 16.50 -3.59 -4.81
C LEU A 153 17.25 -2.27 -4.98
N ALA A 154 16.88 -1.22 -4.23
CA ALA A 154 17.60 0.05 -4.23
C ALA A 154 19.03 -0.08 -3.68
N VAL A 155 19.24 -0.92 -2.66
CA VAL A 155 20.58 -1.25 -2.18
C VAL A 155 21.35 -2.07 -3.23
N ALA A 156 20.70 -3.05 -3.85
CA ALA A 156 21.29 -3.86 -4.93
C ALA A 156 21.68 -3.01 -6.14
N ALA A 157 20.92 -1.96 -6.46
CA ALA A 157 21.23 -1.04 -7.56
C ALA A 157 22.65 -0.45 -7.47
N ALA A 158 23.20 -0.27 -6.27
CA ALA A 158 24.58 0.19 -6.10
C ALA A 158 25.61 -0.79 -6.71
N CYS A 159 25.29 -2.09 -6.80
CA CYS A 159 26.14 -3.06 -7.47
C CYS A 159 26.15 -2.91 -9.00
N ALA A 160 25.16 -2.24 -9.60
CA ALA A 160 25.05 -2.10 -11.06
C ALA A 160 26.25 -1.34 -11.66
N VAL A 161 26.83 -0.36 -10.95
CA VAL A 161 28.00 0.40 -11.43
C VAL A 161 29.30 -0.40 -11.43
N THR A 162 29.31 -1.58 -10.80
CA THR A 162 30.48 -2.50 -10.84
C THR A 162 30.57 -3.26 -12.16
N VAL A 163 29.53 -3.16 -12.98
CA VAL A 163 29.53 -3.66 -14.35
C VAL A 163 30.50 -2.81 -15.19
N ARG A 164 31.59 -3.42 -15.65
CA ARG A 164 32.63 -2.79 -16.48
C ARG A 164 32.20 -2.57 -17.93
N LEU A 165 30.99 -2.08 -18.15
CA LEU A 165 30.53 -1.61 -19.45
C LEU A 165 30.87 -0.12 -19.59
N ARG A 166 31.28 0.30 -20.78
CA ARG A 166 31.55 1.71 -21.09
C ARG A 166 30.28 2.51 -20.81
N GLY A 167 30.39 3.58 -20.01
CA GLY A 167 29.25 4.43 -19.65
C GLY A 167 28.32 3.88 -18.56
N SER A 168 28.60 2.75 -17.91
CA SER A 168 27.70 2.15 -16.90
C SER A 168 27.34 3.11 -15.75
N ARG A 169 28.29 3.93 -15.30
CA ARG A 169 28.06 4.97 -14.28
C ARG A 169 27.13 6.08 -14.79
N LEU A 170 27.31 6.51 -16.04
CA LEU A 170 26.45 7.53 -16.65
C LEU A 170 25.03 7.00 -16.85
N LEU A 171 24.90 5.76 -17.33
CA LEU A 171 23.61 5.09 -17.44
C LEU A 171 22.93 4.94 -16.08
N ALA A 172 23.68 4.53 -15.05
CA ALA A 172 23.13 4.43 -13.70
C ALA A 172 22.67 5.78 -13.18
N ALA A 173 23.46 6.84 -13.37
CA ALA A 173 23.08 8.21 -13.00
C ALA A 173 21.83 8.68 -13.76
N ALA A 174 21.74 8.38 -15.06
CA ALA A 174 20.56 8.69 -15.86
C ALA A 174 19.31 7.94 -15.37
N LEU A 175 19.42 6.66 -15.02
CA LEU A 175 18.32 5.88 -14.45
C LEU A 175 17.91 6.39 -13.07
N VAL A 176 18.85 6.80 -12.23
CA VAL A 176 18.54 7.45 -10.94
C VAL A 176 17.78 8.75 -11.18
N ALA A 177 18.22 9.58 -12.13
CA ALA A 177 17.51 10.80 -12.50
C ALA A 177 16.11 10.50 -13.04
N CYS A 178 15.93 9.47 -13.87
CA CYS A 178 14.61 9.04 -14.34
C CYS A 178 13.70 8.60 -13.17
N ALA A 179 14.21 7.81 -12.21
CA ALA A 179 13.45 7.41 -11.03
C ALA A 179 13.03 8.62 -10.17
N ALA A 180 13.91 9.61 -10.02
CA ALA A 180 13.61 10.87 -9.34
C ALA A 180 12.53 11.66 -10.09
N VAL A 181 12.62 11.77 -11.42
CA VAL A 181 11.60 12.44 -12.24
C VAL A 181 10.25 11.74 -12.15
N SER A 182 10.18 10.40 -12.23
CA SER A 182 8.93 9.65 -12.04
C SER A 182 8.33 9.91 -10.66
N SER A 183 9.16 9.97 -9.62
CA SER A 183 8.72 10.29 -8.25
C SER A 183 8.20 11.73 -8.13
N LEU A 184 8.91 12.70 -8.71
CA LEU A 184 8.48 14.11 -8.72
C LEU A 184 7.19 14.30 -9.51
N ARG A 185 7.02 13.61 -10.63
CA ARG A 185 5.78 13.64 -11.43
C ARG A 185 4.60 12.98 -10.74
N ALA A 186 4.85 12.06 -9.80
CA ALA A 186 3.82 11.47 -8.98
C ALA A 186 3.29 12.44 -7.92
N PHE A 187 4.01 13.52 -7.59
CA PHE A 187 3.52 14.52 -6.65
C PHE A 187 2.25 15.20 -7.18
N PRO A 188 1.23 15.41 -6.34
CA PRO A 188 1.12 15.02 -4.94
C PRO A 188 0.36 13.69 -4.71
N TYR A 189 0.10 12.92 -5.76
CA TYR A 189 -0.74 11.72 -5.78
C TYR A 189 0.11 10.43 -5.83
N TYR A 190 0.95 10.22 -4.81
CA TYR A 190 1.87 9.08 -4.75
C TYR A 190 1.17 7.73 -4.64
N LEU A 191 0.09 7.67 -3.86
CA LEU A 191 -0.58 6.39 -3.60
C LEU A 191 -1.11 5.75 -4.89
N PRO A 192 -1.88 6.44 -5.75
CA PRO A 192 -2.35 5.91 -7.02
C PRO A 192 -1.28 5.89 -8.13
N TYR A 193 0.02 5.90 -7.81
CA TYR A 193 1.07 5.77 -8.83
C TYR A 193 1.00 4.39 -9.54
N ALA A 194 1.26 4.39 -10.85
CA ALA A 194 1.64 3.23 -11.64
C ALA A 194 2.72 3.70 -12.63
N ASN A 195 3.66 2.83 -12.98
CA ASN A 195 4.70 3.19 -13.93
C ASN A 195 4.18 3.22 -15.37
N GLU A 196 5.01 3.77 -16.26
CA GLU A 196 4.65 4.09 -17.63
C GLU A 196 4.37 2.85 -18.49
N ALA A 197 4.99 1.69 -18.19
CA ALA A 197 4.71 0.43 -18.89
C ALA A 197 3.27 -0.07 -18.64
N PHE A 198 2.63 0.40 -17.58
CA PHE A 198 1.25 0.12 -17.25
C PHE A 198 0.32 1.33 -17.49
N GLY A 199 0.74 2.30 -18.31
CA GLY A 199 -0.09 3.46 -18.67
C GLY A 199 -0.03 4.61 -17.66
N GLY A 200 0.88 4.55 -16.70
CA GLY A 200 1.11 5.63 -15.74
C GLY A 200 -0.01 5.81 -14.71
N PRO A 201 0.07 6.84 -13.84
CA PRO A 201 -0.88 7.04 -12.75
C PRO A 201 -2.32 7.34 -13.20
N ALA A 202 -2.57 7.55 -14.50
CA ALA A 202 -3.92 7.72 -15.04
C ALA A 202 -4.65 6.38 -15.21
N HIS A 203 -3.92 5.27 -15.34
CA HIS A 203 -4.48 3.94 -15.59
C HIS A 203 -4.46 3.03 -14.35
N THR A 204 -3.94 3.51 -13.21
CA THR A 204 -3.85 2.71 -11.97
C THR A 204 -5.19 2.12 -11.56
N HIS A 205 -6.29 2.87 -11.70
CA HIS A 205 -7.65 2.41 -11.42
C HIS A 205 -8.10 1.20 -12.27
N ARG A 206 -7.43 0.91 -13.39
CA ARG A 206 -7.74 -0.30 -14.19
C ARG A 206 -6.95 -1.51 -13.71
N LEU A 207 -5.92 -1.31 -12.90
CA LEU A 207 -4.91 -2.30 -12.57
C LEU A 207 -4.97 -2.71 -11.11
N LEU A 208 -5.16 -1.75 -10.21
CA LEU A 208 -5.06 -1.93 -8.76
C LEU A 208 -6.09 -1.04 -8.07
N HIS A 209 -6.70 -1.56 -7.01
CA HIS A 209 -7.57 -0.80 -6.11
C HIS A 209 -7.18 -1.04 -4.64
N ASP A 210 -8.06 -0.61 -3.74
CA ASP A 210 -7.92 -0.68 -2.30
C ASP A 210 -6.78 0.19 -1.77
N SER A 211 -5.94 -0.36 -0.89
CA SER A 211 -4.82 0.32 -0.26
C SER A 211 -3.71 0.73 -1.23
N ASN A 212 -3.79 0.29 -2.48
CA ASN A 212 -2.94 0.75 -3.56
C ASN A 212 -3.41 2.09 -4.16
N VAL A 213 -4.64 2.54 -3.92
CA VAL A 213 -5.18 3.77 -4.53
C VAL A 213 -5.79 4.70 -3.49
N ASP A 214 -6.48 4.15 -2.49
CA ASP A 214 -7.14 4.92 -1.45
C ASP A 214 -6.94 4.31 -0.06
N TRP A 215 -6.40 5.12 0.83
CA TRP A 215 -6.36 4.87 2.27
C TRP A 215 -6.79 6.11 3.09
N GLY A 216 -7.31 7.15 2.45
CA GLY A 216 -7.74 8.41 3.09
C GLY A 216 -6.86 9.63 2.89
N GLN A 217 -5.79 9.50 2.10
CA GLN A 217 -4.88 10.61 1.81
C GLN A 217 -5.57 11.82 1.14
N ASP A 218 -6.69 11.60 0.45
CA ASP A 218 -7.39 12.64 -0.32
C ASP A 218 -8.65 13.18 0.37
N LEU A 219 -8.93 12.80 1.63
CA LEU A 219 -10.07 13.36 2.38
C LEU A 219 -9.95 14.88 2.58
N GLY A 220 -8.74 15.40 2.86
CA GLY A 220 -8.52 16.85 2.95
C GLY A 220 -8.83 17.55 1.62
N ARG A 221 -8.33 17.01 0.50
CA ARG A 221 -8.62 17.53 -0.84
C ARG A 221 -10.10 17.46 -1.20
N LEU A 222 -10.79 16.42 -0.72
CA LEU A 222 -12.23 16.28 -0.90
C LEU A 222 -12.95 17.37 -0.10
N ALA A 223 -12.56 17.62 1.15
CA ALA A 223 -13.15 18.68 1.96
C ALA A 223 -12.99 20.05 1.30
N ASP A 224 -11.79 20.36 0.78
CA ASP A 224 -11.54 21.59 0.00
C ASP A 224 -12.46 21.66 -1.22
N ARG A 225 -12.51 20.57 -2.01
CA ARG A 225 -13.38 20.51 -3.19
C ARG A 225 -14.85 20.73 -2.87
N LEU A 226 -15.35 20.14 -1.78
CA LEU A 226 -16.74 20.29 -1.37
C LEU A 226 -17.04 21.73 -0.94
N ARG A 227 -16.13 22.37 -0.20
CA ARG A 227 -16.28 23.77 0.22
C ARG A 227 -16.27 24.74 -0.97
N ASP A 228 -15.36 24.55 -1.91
CA ASP A 228 -15.11 25.52 -2.97
C ASP A 228 -16.09 25.40 -4.15
N ARG A 229 -16.49 24.17 -4.50
CA ARG A 229 -17.26 23.89 -5.73
C ARG A 229 -18.68 23.41 -5.49
N TYR A 230 -18.98 22.90 -4.29
CA TYR A 230 -20.28 22.31 -3.96
C TYR A 230 -20.84 22.85 -2.63
N PRO A 231 -20.77 24.17 -2.35
CA PRO A 231 -21.22 24.73 -1.09
C PRO A 231 -22.73 24.50 -0.90
N GLY A 232 -23.10 23.93 0.25
CA GLY A 232 -24.51 23.67 0.60
C GLY A 232 -25.17 22.51 -0.16
N GLU A 233 -24.48 21.83 -1.09
CA GLU A 233 -25.03 20.66 -1.77
C GLU A 233 -25.15 19.47 -0.80
N ARG A 234 -26.20 18.66 -0.98
CA ARG A 234 -26.34 17.40 -0.24
C ARG A 234 -25.31 16.40 -0.75
N VAL A 235 -24.43 15.96 0.15
CA VAL A 235 -23.37 15.00 -0.16
C VAL A 235 -23.74 13.60 0.30
N TRP A 236 -23.62 12.66 -0.63
CA TRP A 236 -23.69 11.22 -0.37
C TRP A 236 -22.30 10.62 -0.51
N LEU A 237 -21.86 9.85 0.47
CA LEU A 237 -20.50 9.33 0.51
C LEU A 237 -20.47 7.81 0.68
N VAL A 238 -19.81 7.12 -0.26
CA VAL A 238 -19.35 5.74 -0.07
C VAL A 238 -17.83 5.75 -0.06
N TYR A 239 -17.28 5.69 1.15
CA TYR A 239 -15.86 5.80 1.39
C TYR A 239 -15.26 4.45 1.81
N LYS A 240 -14.14 4.08 1.19
CA LYS A 240 -13.49 2.78 1.41
C LYS A 240 -12.34 2.83 2.43
N GLY A 241 -11.68 3.97 2.58
CA GLY A 241 -10.46 4.07 3.40
C GLY A 241 -10.73 4.07 4.90
N SER A 242 -9.66 4.17 5.69
CA SER A 242 -9.73 4.19 7.16
C SER A 242 -9.69 5.59 7.77
N GLY A 243 -9.66 6.63 6.93
CA GLY A 243 -9.75 8.01 7.41
C GLY A 243 -11.14 8.32 7.97
N VAL A 244 -11.24 9.38 8.78
CA VAL A 244 -12.50 9.80 9.39
C VAL A 244 -13.00 11.05 8.64
N PRO A 245 -13.99 10.96 7.73
CA PRO A 245 -14.42 12.11 6.92
C PRO A 245 -14.86 13.32 7.76
N SER A 246 -15.52 13.08 8.91
CA SER A 246 -15.99 14.13 9.80
C SER A 246 -14.86 14.94 10.43
N TYR A 247 -13.66 14.37 10.61
CA TYR A 247 -12.48 15.11 11.08
C TYR A 247 -12.10 16.24 10.10
N TYR A 248 -12.33 16.03 8.81
CA TYR A 248 -12.10 17.03 7.76
C TYR A 248 -13.33 17.95 7.54
N GLY A 249 -14.34 17.87 8.39
CA GLY A 249 -15.59 18.62 8.25
C GLY A 249 -16.54 18.09 7.17
N ILE A 250 -16.27 16.91 6.60
CA ILE A 250 -17.14 16.29 5.58
C ILE A 250 -18.35 15.69 6.28
N ARG A 251 -19.51 16.31 6.08
CA ARG A 251 -20.82 15.82 6.51
C ARG A 251 -21.54 15.21 5.30
N ALA A 252 -21.68 13.90 5.29
CA ALA A 252 -22.31 13.15 4.21
C ALA A 252 -23.13 11.99 4.76
N ALA A 253 -24.18 11.61 4.03
CA ALA A 253 -24.99 10.44 4.32
C ALA A 253 -24.56 9.25 3.44
N ASP A 254 -24.82 8.03 3.89
CA ASP A 254 -24.59 6.84 3.07
C ASP A 254 -25.78 6.63 2.10
N PRO A 255 -25.58 6.71 0.77
CA PRO A 255 -26.66 6.58 -0.20
C PRO A 255 -27.30 5.19 -0.21
N ARG A 256 -26.65 4.18 0.39
CA ARG A 256 -27.18 2.82 0.48
C ARG A 256 -28.25 2.67 1.55
N THR A 257 -28.43 3.67 2.41
CA THR A 257 -29.40 3.64 3.52
C THR A 257 -30.78 4.16 3.13
N VAL A 258 -30.93 4.75 1.94
CA VAL A 258 -32.22 5.28 1.45
C VAL A 258 -32.59 4.69 0.07
N PRO A 259 -33.89 4.66 -0.30
CA PRO A 259 -34.36 4.43 -1.66
C PRO A 259 -33.57 5.23 -2.70
N PRO A 260 -33.21 4.64 -3.86
CA PRO A 260 -32.39 5.34 -4.86
C PRO A 260 -33.02 6.64 -5.31
N ASP A 261 -34.33 6.70 -5.52
CA ASP A 261 -35.09 7.93 -5.86
C ASP A 261 -34.91 9.08 -4.86
N ARG A 262 -34.39 8.84 -3.65
CA ARG A 262 -34.09 9.91 -2.67
C ARG A 262 -32.64 10.38 -2.67
N VAL A 263 -31.77 9.78 -3.49
CA VAL A 263 -30.35 10.12 -3.60
C VAL A 263 -30.16 11.17 -4.69
N HIS A 264 -30.38 12.44 -4.33
CA HIS A 264 -30.12 13.61 -5.19
C HIS A 264 -28.99 14.48 -4.66
N GLY A 265 -28.35 15.22 -5.56
CA GLY A 265 -27.22 16.10 -5.27
C GLY A 265 -25.89 15.48 -5.71
N LEU A 266 -24.91 15.56 -4.82
CA LEU A 266 -23.55 15.09 -5.09
C LEU A 266 -23.34 13.68 -4.53
N LEU A 267 -23.02 12.73 -5.41
CA LEU A 267 -22.61 11.37 -5.05
C LEU A 267 -21.09 11.26 -5.14
N VAL A 268 -20.47 10.96 -4.01
CA VAL A 268 -19.02 10.85 -3.83
C VAL A 268 -18.67 9.41 -3.50
N VAL A 269 -17.82 8.78 -4.29
CA VAL A 269 -17.52 7.35 -4.17
C VAL A 269 -16.01 7.14 -4.31
N SER A 270 -15.38 6.47 -3.34
CA SER A 270 -13.99 6.02 -3.51
C SER A 270 -13.86 5.16 -4.78
N ASP A 271 -12.82 5.34 -5.58
CA ASP A 271 -12.65 4.62 -6.85
C ASP A 271 -12.62 3.10 -6.65
N SER A 272 -12.09 2.65 -5.52
CA SER A 272 -12.13 1.24 -5.13
C SER A 272 -13.55 0.71 -4.95
N ALA A 273 -14.45 1.54 -4.42
CA ALA A 273 -15.87 1.19 -4.29
C ALA A 273 -16.60 1.28 -5.64
N VAL A 274 -16.19 2.18 -6.55
CA VAL A 274 -16.70 2.23 -7.94
C VAL A 274 -16.38 0.92 -8.66
N ALA A 275 -15.12 0.49 -8.66
CA ALA A 275 -14.72 -0.74 -9.36
C ALA A 275 -15.28 -2.03 -8.74
N LYS A 276 -15.65 -1.98 -7.47
CA LYS A 276 -16.30 -3.09 -6.76
C LYS A 276 -17.82 -2.96 -6.71
N ALA A 277 -18.39 -1.92 -7.32
CA ALA A 277 -19.80 -1.63 -7.21
C ALA A 277 -20.65 -2.77 -7.78
N ARG A 278 -21.64 -3.20 -7.01
CA ARG A 278 -22.67 -4.15 -7.42
C ARG A 278 -24.04 -3.67 -6.90
N GLY A 279 -25.11 -4.21 -7.48
CA GLY A 279 -26.48 -3.95 -7.04
C GLY A 279 -26.79 -2.45 -6.95
N ARG A 280 -27.25 -2.01 -5.77
CA ARG A 280 -27.71 -0.63 -5.53
C ARG A 280 -26.66 0.42 -5.87
N LEU A 281 -25.41 0.25 -5.45
CA LEU A 281 -24.35 1.23 -5.70
C LEU A 281 -24.03 1.35 -7.19
N ALA A 282 -23.99 0.21 -7.90
CA ALA A 282 -23.76 0.20 -9.35
C ALA A 282 -24.89 0.94 -10.09
N GLY A 283 -26.15 0.70 -9.70
CA GLY A 283 -27.31 1.42 -10.27
C GLY A 283 -27.28 2.93 -9.99
N LEU A 284 -26.87 3.33 -8.78
CA LEU A 284 -26.69 4.76 -8.46
C LEU A 284 -25.61 5.39 -9.33
N ILE A 285 -24.45 4.76 -9.48
CA ILE A 285 -23.35 5.26 -10.32
C ILE A 285 -23.78 5.34 -11.78
N ALA A 286 -24.39 4.28 -12.32
CA ALA A 286 -24.81 4.19 -13.72
C ALA A 286 -25.90 5.22 -14.09
N SER A 287 -26.76 5.58 -13.14
CA SER A 287 -27.80 6.61 -13.33
C SER A 287 -27.32 8.03 -13.02
N SER A 288 -26.06 8.22 -12.61
CA SER A 288 -25.49 9.53 -12.32
C SER A 288 -24.60 10.04 -13.45
N ARG A 289 -24.45 11.35 -13.57
CA ARG A 289 -23.50 11.97 -14.49
C ARG A 289 -22.14 12.18 -13.79
N PRO A 290 -21.00 11.71 -14.34
CA PRO A 290 -19.69 12.03 -13.78
C PRO A 290 -19.42 13.53 -13.88
N VAL A 291 -18.96 14.14 -12.79
CA VAL A 291 -18.66 15.58 -12.71
C VAL A 291 -17.23 15.90 -12.29
N GLY A 292 -16.46 14.90 -11.88
CA GLY A 292 -15.01 15.04 -11.68
C GLY A 292 -14.42 13.98 -10.78
N GLU A 293 -13.17 14.18 -10.41
CA GLU A 293 -12.42 13.35 -9.48
C GLU A 293 -11.66 14.21 -8.46
N VAL A 294 -11.29 13.58 -7.35
CA VAL A 294 -10.41 14.13 -6.32
C VAL A 294 -9.30 13.13 -6.06
N GLY A 295 -8.05 13.57 -6.17
CA GLY A 295 -6.91 12.77 -5.73
C GLY A 295 -6.55 11.55 -6.58
N ARG A 296 -7.31 11.29 -7.65
CA ARG A 296 -7.30 10.01 -8.41
C ARG A 296 -7.66 8.80 -7.54
N SER A 297 -8.44 9.03 -6.49
CA SER A 297 -8.90 7.99 -5.58
C SER A 297 -10.38 8.11 -5.21
N ILE A 298 -11.03 9.22 -5.58
CA ILE A 298 -12.43 9.50 -5.28
C ILE A 298 -13.10 10.09 -6.52
N SER A 299 -14.16 9.44 -6.99
CA SER A 299 -14.99 9.87 -8.11
C SER A 299 -16.20 10.67 -7.62
N LEU A 300 -16.56 11.72 -8.37
CA LEU A 300 -17.69 12.60 -8.10
C LEU A 300 -18.74 12.46 -9.21
N TYR A 301 -20.00 12.31 -8.81
CA TYR A 301 -21.14 12.21 -9.70
C TYR A 301 -22.26 13.16 -9.27
N ARG A 302 -23.04 13.64 -10.23
CA ARG A 302 -24.25 14.45 -10.00
C ARG A 302 -25.49 13.64 -10.36
N ARG A 303 -26.50 13.71 -9.49
CA ARG A 303 -27.77 12.98 -9.60
C ARG A 303 -28.96 13.81 -9.14
#